data_AF-A0A8X7QUG8-F1
#
_entry.id   AF-A0A8X7QUG8-F1
#
_cell.length_a   1.000
_cell.length_b   1.000
_cell.length_c   1.000
_cell.angle_alpha   90.00
_cell.angle_beta   90.00
_cell.angle_gamma   90.00
#
_symmetry.space_group_name_H-M   'P 1'
#
loop_
_entity.id
_entity.type
_entity.pdbx_description
1 polymer ?
#
loop_
_entity_poly.entity_id
_entity_poly.type
_entity_poly.pdbx_seq_one_letter_code
_entity_poly.pdbx_strand_id
1 'polypeptide(L)' 'MTEQDNVMIVTGSWVREDDGKWIFDSLTEEGTKSITLTASLEYEELVNLVKEALSLGGTTATIKLQ' A
#
# COMPACT_ATOMS: atom_id res chain seq x y z
N MET A 1 1.80 23.63 11.69
CA MET A 1 2.48 22.33 11.49
C MET A 1 1.46 21.44 10.82
N THR A 2 1.66 21.13 9.54
CA THR A 2 0.79 20.24 8.76
C THR A 2 0.81 18.86 9.39
N GLU A 3 -0.36 18.30 9.68
CA GLU A 3 -0.52 16.97 10.24
C GLU A 3 0.22 15.95 9.34
N GLN A 4 1.11 15.19 9.98
CA GLN A 4 1.85 14.10 9.37
C GLN A 4 1.29 12.80 9.94
N ASP A 5 0.61 12.03 9.10
CA ASP A 5 0.14 10.70 9.48
C ASP A 5 1.17 9.67 9.06
N ASN A 6 1.60 8.82 10.00
CA ASN A 6 2.41 7.66 9.67
C ASN A 6 1.49 6.49 9.37
N VAL A 7 1.55 5.98 8.13
CA VAL A 7 0.70 4.87 7.69
C VAL A 7 1.55 3.64 7.40
N MET A 8 1.02 2.50 7.83
CA MET A 8 1.61 1.19 7.61
C MET A 8 1.09 0.61 6.29
N ILE A 9 2.01 0.18 5.42
CA ILE A 9 1.69 -0.51 4.18
C ILE A 9 1.56 -2.00 4.49
N VAL A 10 0.38 -2.56 4.19
CA VAL A 10 0.11 -3.98 4.30
C VAL A 10 0.25 -4.61 2.91
N THR A 11 1.18 -5.57 2.78
CA THR A 11 1.36 -6.38 1.58
C THR A 11 0.68 -7.73 1.75
N GLY A 12 0.22 -8.30 0.64
CA GLY A 12 -0.53 -9.53 0.66
C GLY A 12 -0.94 -9.97 -0.73
N SER A 13 -1.52 -11.16 -0.81
CA SER A 13 -2.05 -11.70 -2.05
C SER A 13 -3.57 -11.68 -2.01
N TRP A 14 -4.19 -11.36 -3.14
CA TRP A 14 -5.60 -11.64 -3.32
C TRP A 14 -5.74 -13.13 -3.62
N VAL A 15 -6.45 -13.85 -2.75
CA VAL A 15 -6.73 -15.28 -2.88
C VAL A 15 -8.22 -15.45 -3.13
N ARG A 16 -8.57 -16.39 -4.01
CA ARG A 16 -9.97 -16.70 -4.30
C ARG A 16 -10.39 -17.90 -3.47
N GLU A 17 -11.42 -17.72 -2.64
CA GLU A 17 -12.03 -18.81 -1.86
C GLU A 17 -12.88 -19.71 -2.74
N ASP A 18 -13.18 -20.91 -2.25
CA ASP A 18 -14.01 -21.92 -2.94
C ASP A 18 -15.43 -21.41 -3.23
N ASP A 19 -15.92 -20.44 -2.44
CA ASP A 19 -17.22 -19.78 -2.66
C ASP A 19 -17.17 -18.67 -3.74
N GLY A 20 -16.00 -18.44 -4.32
CA GLY A 20 -15.75 -17.48 -5.39
C GLY A 20 -15.39 -16.06 -4.94
N LYS A 21 -15.37 -15.77 -3.63
CA LYS A 21 -14.98 -14.45 -3.10
C LYS A 21 -13.47 -14.25 -3.15
N TRP A 22 -13.06 -13.00 -3.30
CA TRP A 22 -11.67 -12.59 -3.14
C TRP A 22 -11.42 -12.15 -1.70
N ILE A 23 -10.46 -12.78 -1.05
CA ILE A 23 -9.95 -12.38 0.26
C ILE A 23 -8.54 -11.83 0.10
N PHE A 24 -8.20 -10.82 0.89
CA PHE A 24 -6.84 -10.32 0.95
C PHE A 24 -6.10 -11.06 2.07
N ASP A 25 -5.19 -11.94 1.68
CA ASP A 25 -4.32 -12.67 2.58
C ASP A 25 -3.06 -11.84 2.82
N SER A 26 -3.03 -11.14 3.96
CA SER A 26 -1.90 -10.28 4.33
C SER A 26 -0.69 -11.11 4.77
N LEU A 27 0.45 -10.89 4.14
CA LEU A 27 1.72 -11.48 4.58
C LEU A 27 2.26 -10.63 5.73
N THR A 28 1.94 -11.02 6.97
CA THR A 28 2.27 -10.21 8.16
C THR A 28 3.73 -10.30 8.61
N GLU A 29 4.50 -11.28 8.14
CA GLU A 29 5.80 -11.61 8.75
C GLU A 29 7.04 -11.10 7.98
N GLU A 30 6.96 -10.78 6.69
CA GLU A 30 8.12 -10.28 5.93
C GLU A 30 7.94 -8.83 5.46
N GLY A 31 8.34 -7.89 6.31
CA GLY A 31 8.76 -6.57 5.84
C GLY A 31 7.68 -5.49 5.77
N THR A 32 6.92 -5.33 6.85
CA THR A 32 6.06 -4.15 7.08
C THR A 32 6.82 -2.86 6.77
N LYS A 33 6.32 -2.08 5.80
CA LYS A 33 6.87 -0.77 5.44
C LYS A 33 5.93 0.33 5.92
N SER A 34 6.50 1.48 6.23
CA SER A 34 5.73 2.67 6.62
C SER A 34 6.07 3.83 5.71
N ILE A 35 5.08 4.65 5.38
CA ILE A 35 5.27 5.94 4.71
C ILE A 35 4.68 7.05 5.56
N THR A 36 5.24 8.25 5.43
CA THR A 36 4.71 9.45 6.07
C THR A 36 3.88 10.20 5.05
N LEU A 37 2.62 10.46 5.39
CA LEU A 37 1.71 11.26 4.59
C LEU A 37 1.74 12.71 5.06
N THR A 38 1.56 13.64 4.14
CA THR A 38 1.40 15.07 4.44
C THR A 38 0.06 15.55 3.93
N ALA A 39 -0.61 16.44 4.66
CA ALA A 39 -1.79 17.12 4.16
C ALA A 39 -1.45 17.86 2.85
N SER A 40 -2.13 17.53 1.74
CA SER A 40 -1.87 17.95 0.33
C SER A 40 -1.03 17.01 -0.53
N LEU A 41 -0.77 15.77 -0.10
CA LEU A 41 -0.15 14.77 -0.97
C LEU A 41 -1.08 14.39 -2.12
N GLU A 42 -0.62 14.56 -3.37
CA GLU A 42 -1.39 14.16 -4.54
C GLU A 42 -1.37 12.63 -4.74
N TYR A 43 -2.37 12.09 -5.43
CA TYR A 43 -2.48 10.64 -5.63
C TYR A 43 -1.25 10.05 -6.36
N GLU A 44 -0.70 10.76 -7.35
CA GLU A 44 0.50 10.30 -8.06
C GLU A 44 1.74 10.25 -7.14
N GLU A 45 1.86 11.21 -6.22
CA GLU A 45 2.93 11.25 -5.24
C GLU A 45 2.78 10.12 -4.22
N LEU A 46 1.55 9.84 -3.78
CA LEU A 46 1.25 8.68 -2.93
C LEU A 46 1.63 7.37 -3.60
N VAL A 47 1.30 7.19 -4.88
CA VAL A 47 1.69 6.00 -5.66
C VAL A 47 3.20 5.85 -5.72
N ASN A 48 3.93 6.95 -5.93
CA ASN A 48 5.39 6.93 -5.97
C ASN A 48 5.99 6.57 -4.60
N LEU A 49 5.49 7.15 -3.50
CA LEU A 49 5.95 6.80 -2.14
C LEU A 49 5.76 5.32 -1.82
N VAL A 50 4.61 4.75 -2.17
CA VAL A 50 4.35 3.31 -1.98
C VAL A 50 5.29 2.46 -2.84
N LYS A 51 5.53 2.84 -4.11
CA LYS A 51 6.47 2.13 -4.99
C LYS A 51 7.90 2.16 -4.45
N GLU A 52 8.35 3.29 -3.94
CA GLU A 52 9.67 3.44 -3.32
C GLU A 52 9.79 2.57 -2.06
N ALA A 53 8.81 2.67 -1.15
CA ALA A 53 8.81 1.94 0.11
C ALA A 53 8.84 0.41 -0.10
N LEU A 54 8.13 -0.08 -1.11
CA LEU A 54 8.05 -1.50 -1.48
C LEU A 54 9.11 -1.91 -2.52
N SER A 55 9.98 -1.01 -2.97
CA SER A 55 10.97 -1.27 -4.03
C SER A 55 10.35 -1.87 -5.30
N LEU A 56 9.13 -1.44 -5.65
CA LEU A 56 8.37 -1.96 -6.78
C LEU A 56 8.91 -1.50 -8.15
N GLY A 57 9.86 -0.56 -8.20
CA GLY A 57 10.49 -0.10 -9.43
C GLY A 57 9.49 0.36 -10.50
N GLY A 58 9.78 0.09 -11.78
CA GLY A 58 8.91 0.41 -12.92
C GLY A 58 7.62 -0.43 -13.02
N THR A 59 7.28 -1.20 -11.98
CA THR A 59 6.07 -2.01 -11.96
C THR A 59 4.83 -1.12 -11.97
N THR A 60 3.88 -1.46 -12.84
CA THR A 60 2.59 -0.76 -12.85
C THR A 60 1.85 -1.13 -11.57
N ALA A 61 1.63 -0.12 -10.72
CA ALA A 61 0.91 -0.26 -9.46
C ALA A 61 -0.23 0.76 -9.43
N THR A 62 -1.38 0.35 -8.88
CA THR A 62 -2.53 1.22 -8.61
C THR A 62 -2.90 1.09 -7.15
N ILE A 63 -3.29 2.19 -6.52
CA ILE A 63 -3.72 2.21 -5.12
C ILE A 63 -5.23 2.39 -5.10
N LYS A 64 -5.92 1.54 -4.34
CA LYS A 64 -7.35 1.68 -4.09
C LYS A 64 -7.53 2.10 -2.63
N LEU A 65 -7.98 3.33 -2.42
CA LEU A 65 -8.40 3.81 -1.10
C LEU A 65 -9.76 3.18 -0.77
N GLN A 66 -9.91 2.66 0.46
CA GLN A 66 -11.18 2.13 0.96
C GLN A 66 -11.93 3.17 1.79
#